data_AF-A0A2N0KN93-F1
#
_entry.id   AF-A0A2N0KN93-F1
#
_cell.length_a   1.000
_cell.length_b   1.000
_cell.length_c   1.000
_cell.angle_alpha   90.00
_cell.angle_beta   90.00
_cell.angle_gamma   90.00
#
_symmetry.space_group_name_H-M   'P 1'
#
loop_
_entity.id
_entity.type
_entity.pdbx_description
1 polymer ?
#
loop_
_entity_poly.entity_id
_entity_poly.type
_entity_poly.pdbx_seq_one_letter_code
_entity_poly.pdbx_strand_id
1 'polypeptide(L)'
;MREGQMGITRVFKWTVLAAALLLTGLAAAACGGGDEGSNRTTGSLVPQRANLVGSVEVDQLLTGIGLGLEDIFSALPFDSSDWTGGASGDEHGAGSLFSADQTKPWDLFSSVSRAGVFAEISSAASLSGDGAEPDYFGGLLHGTFVEAELIADLEAASGTSLVKEAYKGINVYSWAEDDGETTMSVLDDSTFAFGTGGALKDIIDLWAGDAEPVSGAVIEAFNGLGGGVFDLAVKIPQGSGDRLGSLPQLEDLPISLDFLSDLDILTVRGDLKDDSLELAVGMDFTTEEAAESLDRFITGIVSLMSSASGTPGNTGQPEDQGLLRLLGGLETKRDGSLLTITIHIPKSDIPGLFSGMTAVDGEKSETSIGDEVSIMPTANHVPEGQKVEYSTAPPTSGNHWNRWAECGWYADGLPDELITHNLEHGNIVVSYNFANPARVTELRLALDGVGLFRDWGVARAYEGIDEGQVALAAWGRLALFEGVSAGEIGRFFDAFAGILGPERIAC
;
A
#
# COMPACT_ATOMS: atom_id res chain seq x y z
N MET A 1 -15.40 -5.68 -21.20
CA MET A 1 -14.17 -6.36 -21.63
C MET A 1 -13.00 -5.37 -21.52
N ARG A 2 -12.59 -4.71 -20.43
CA ARG A 2 -12.62 -4.90 -18.96
C ARG A 2 -12.24 -6.30 -18.49
N GLU A 3 -10.93 -6.52 -18.37
CA GLU A 3 -10.22 -7.31 -17.34
C GLU A 3 -8.75 -7.43 -17.78
N GLY A 4 -7.80 -7.16 -16.88
CA GLY A 4 -6.38 -7.45 -17.10
C GLY A 4 -5.46 -6.24 -17.19
N GLN A 5 -5.16 -5.59 -16.06
CA GLN A 5 -3.87 -4.94 -15.78
C GLN A 5 -3.88 -4.43 -14.33
N MET A 6 -3.68 -5.33 -13.37
CA MET A 6 -3.67 -4.97 -11.94
C MET A 6 -2.83 -5.95 -11.08
N GLY A 7 -1.74 -6.49 -11.61
CA GLY A 7 -1.04 -7.57 -10.89
C GLY A 7 0.00 -7.10 -9.87
N ILE A 8 0.99 -6.28 -10.24
CA ILE A 8 2.27 -6.31 -9.48
C ILE A 8 2.21 -5.50 -8.19
N THR A 9 1.47 -4.41 -8.20
CA THR A 9 1.17 -3.65 -6.98
C THR A 9 0.38 -4.47 -5.97
N ARG A 10 -0.39 -5.49 -6.37
CA ARG A 10 -1.27 -6.24 -5.47
C ARG A 10 -0.54 -7.26 -4.59
N VAL A 11 0.48 -7.97 -5.08
CA VAL A 11 1.20 -8.97 -4.26
C VAL A 11 2.13 -8.31 -3.24
N PHE A 12 2.76 -7.19 -3.60
CA PHE A 12 3.55 -6.39 -2.67
C PHE A 12 2.66 -5.68 -1.63
N LYS A 13 1.48 -5.20 -2.06
CA LYS A 13 0.41 -4.72 -1.17
C LYS A 13 -0.05 -5.75 -0.16
N TRP A 14 0.21 -7.05 -0.32
CA TRP A 14 -0.18 -8.10 0.64
C TRP A 14 0.86 -8.42 1.70
N THR A 15 2.15 -8.35 1.38
CA THR A 15 3.21 -8.25 2.40
C THR A 15 2.95 -7.05 3.31
N VAL A 16 2.49 -5.95 2.70
CA VAL A 16 2.04 -4.74 3.37
C VAL A 16 0.68 -4.94 4.04
N LEU A 17 -0.28 -5.69 3.47
CA LEU A 17 -1.61 -5.93 4.05
C LEU A 17 -1.55 -6.79 5.29
N ALA A 18 -0.61 -7.73 5.30
CA ALA A 18 -0.40 -8.60 6.42
C ALA A 18 0.46 -7.92 7.48
N ALA A 19 1.44 -7.10 7.08
CA ALA A 19 2.03 -6.06 7.93
C ALA A 19 0.98 -5.02 8.38
N ALA A 20 -0.10 -4.79 7.63
CA ALA A 20 -1.11 -3.78 7.89
C ALA A 20 -2.22 -4.29 8.79
N LEU A 21 -2.63 -5.55 8.69
CA LEU A 21 -3.45 -6.25 9.69
C LEU A 21 -2.66 -6.38 11.00
N LEU A 22 -1.34 -6.51 10.87
CA LEU A 22 -0.41 -6.43 11.97
C LEU A 22 -0.31 -5.03 12.55
N LEU A 23 -0.34 -3.99 11.71
CA LEU A 23 -0.25 -2.57 12.07
C LEU A 23 -1.59 -1.91 12.42
N THR A 24 -2.73 -2.51 12.09
CA THR A 24 -4.05 -2.05 12.54
C THR A 24 -4.30 -2.43 13.99
N GLY A 25 -3.61 -3.47 14.48
CA GLY A 25 -3.41 -3.66 15.92
C GLY A 25 -2.43 -2.66 16.55
N LEU A 26 -1.68 -1.88 15.75
CA LEU A 26 -0.67 -0.92 16.21
C LEU A 26 -1.14 0.50 16.40
N ALA A 27 -2.40 0.84 16.17
CA ALA A 27 -2.91 2.21 16.40
C ALA A 27 -2.90 2.65 17.87
N ALA A 28 -2.30 1.83 18.71
CA ALA A 28 -2.73 1.64 20.04
C ALA A 28 -1.68 2.14 21.04
N ALA A 29 -0.46 1.61 21.06
CA ALA A 29 0.49 2.04 22.09
C ALA A 29 1.32 3.25 21.71
N ALA A 30 0.72 4.44 21.77
CA ALA A 30 1.51 5.65 21.95
C ALA A 30 1.55 6.02 23.45
N CYS A 31 2.74 5.89 24.04
CA CYS A 31 3.17 6.45 25.33
C CYS A 31 2.73 5.73 26.62
N GLY A 32 3.50 4.73 27.05
CA GLY A 32 3.51 4.28 28.44
C GLY A 32 4.57 3.21 28.72
N GLY A 33 5.72 3.60 29.27
CA GLY A 33 6.78 2.65 29.58
C GLY A 33 6.46 1.72 30.75
N GLY A 34 6.85 0.44 30.64
CA GLY A 34 7.06 -0.41 31.82
C GLY A 34 6.91 -1.93 31.64
N ASP A 35 8.07 -2.59 31.66
CA ASP A 35 8.40 -3.91 32.22
C ASP A 35 8.26 -5.21 31.40
N GLU A 36 9.36 -5.96 31.44
CA GLU A 36 9.55 -7.26 30.82
C GLU A 36 8.75 -8.35 31.55
N GLY A 37 7.90 -9.06 30.81
CA GLY A 37 7.59 -10.46 31.09
C GLY A 37 6.13 -10.79 31.36
N SER A 38 5.48 -11.40 30.38
CA SER A 38 5.08 -12.80 30.53
C SER A 38 4.86 -13.45 29.16
N ASN A 39 5.51 -14.59 28.98
CA ASN A 39 5.56 -15.37 27.76
C ASN A 39 4.24 -16.13 27.54
N ARG A 40 3.17 -15.43 27.15
CA ARG A 40 2.03 -16.08 26.47
C ARG A 40 2.19 -15.81 24.98
N THR A 41 2.61 -16.86 24.26
CA THR A 41 2.73 -16.83 22.81
C THR A 41 1.36 -16.52 22.22
N THR A 42 1.33 -15.60 21.25
CA THR A 42 0.13 -15.21 20.49
C THR A 42 -0.66 -16.44 20.02
N GLY A 43 0.03 -17.53 19.70
CA GLY A 43 -0.57 -18.81 19.28
C GLY A 43 -1.52 -19.48 20.27
N SER A 44 -1.48 -19.18 21.58
CA SER A 44 -2.36 -19.84 22.57
C SER A 44 -3.84 -19.44 22.46
N LEU A 45 -4.13 -18.29 21.84
CA LEU A 45 -5.48 -17.77 21.61
C LEU A 45 -5.82 -17.72 20.11
N VAL A 46 -5.07 -18.43 19.26
CA VAL A 46 -5.35 -18.54 17.83
C VAL A 46 -6.16 -19.82 17.55
N PRO A 47 -7.34 -19.73 16.91
CA PRO A 47 -8.20 -20.89 16.61
C PRO A 47 -7.66 -21.82 15.51
N GLN A 48 -8.01 -23.11 15.56
CA GLN A 48 -7.55 -24.16 14.62
C GLN A 48 -7.78 -23.86 13.13
N ARG A 49 -8.82 -23.09 12.81
CA ARG A 49 -9.16 -22.74 11.42
C ARG A 49 -8.30 -21.61 10.86
N ALA A 50 -7.52 -20.93 11.69
CA ALA A 50 -6.64 -19.87 11.23
C ALA A 50 -5.57 -20.44 10.29
N ASN A 51 -5.45 -19.82 9.11
CA ASN A 51 -4.39 -20.09 8.16
C ASN A 51 -3.55 -18.84 7.84
N LEU A 52 -3.84 -17.72 8.52
CA LEU A 52 -2.97 -16.57 8.68
C LEU A 52 -2.81 -16.29 10.16
N VAL A 53 -1.58 -16.02 10.58
CA VAL A 53 -1.22 -15.61 11.94
C VAL A 53 -0.17 -14.52 11.86
N GLY A 54 -0.32 -13.47 12.66
CA GLY A 54 0.71 -12.45 12.79
C GLY A 54 0.85 -11.92 14.22
N SER A 55 2.01 -11.34 14.53
CA SER A 55 2.21 -10.49 15.71
C SER A 55 3.12 -9.29 15.46
N VAL A 56 2.95 -8.23 16.24
CA VAL A 56 3.86 -7.08 16.27
C VAL A 56 4.13 -6.64 17.70
N GLU A 57 5.38 -6.27 17.96
CA GLU A 57 5.82 -5.59 19.18
C GLU A 57 5.70 -4.07 18.97
N VAL A 58 4.63 -3.49 19.51
CA VAL A 58 4.23 -2.09 19.21
C VAL A 58 5.28 -1.09 19.71
N ASP A 59 5.76 -1.29 20.93
CA ASP A 59 6.76 -0.40 21.55
C ASP A 59 8.06 -0.35 20.75
N GLN A 60 8.52 -1.51 20.27
CA GLN A 60 9.77 -1.60 19.52
C GLN A 60 9.65 -0.95 18.15
N LEU A 61 8.50 -1.10 17.49
CA LEU A 61 8.27 -0.51 16.19
C LEU A 61 8.25 1.03 16.25
N LEU A 62 7.50 1.59 17.21
CA LEU A 62 7.33 3.04 17.34
C LEU A 62 8.61 3.74 17.80
N THR A 63 9.25 3.21 18.85
CA THR A 63 10.48 3.82 19.38
C THR A 63 11.68 3.60 18.47
N GLY A 64 11.70 2.51 17.73
CA GLY A 64 12.87 2.07 16.99
C GLY A 64 12.92 2.53 15.53
N ILE A 65 11.77 2.78 14.91
CA ILE A 65 11.67 3.23 13.50
C ILE A 65 11.38 4.74 13.41
N GLY A 66 10.87 5.37 14.48
CA GLY A 66 10.62 6.81 14.51
C GLY A 66 9.46 7.26 13.61
N LEU A 67 8.55 6.35 13.28
CA LEU A 67 7.31 6.63 12.57
C LEU A 67 6.23 7.06 13.57
N GLY A 68 5.45 8.08 13.21
CA GLY A 68 4.20 8.35 13.88
C GLY A 68 3.19 7.24 13.59
N LEU A 69 2.21 7.05 14.48
CA LEU A 69 1.09 6.15 14.20
C LEU A 69 0.37 6.54 12.91
N GLU A 70 0.22 7.84 12.66
CA GLU A 70 -0.40 8.40 11.46
C GLU A 70 0.32 8.01 10.15
N ASP A 71 1.67 7.97 10.17
CA ASP A 71 2.48 7.53 9.03
C ASP A 71 2.29 6.04 8.73
N ILE A 72 2.14 5.24 9.78
CA ILE A 72 1.86 3.82 9.68
C ILE A 72 0.47 3.58 9.08
N PHE A 73 -0.57 4.32 9.51
CA PHE A 73 -1.94 4.18 9.00
C PHE A 73 -2.11 4.64 7.57
N SER A 74 -1.52 5.78 7.21
CA SER A 74 -1.56 6.30 5.84
C SER A 74 -0.81 5.40 4.85
N ALA A 75 0.10 4.55 5.33
CA ALA A 75 0.85 3.60 4.51
C ALA A 75 0.08 2.34 4.15
N LEU A 76 -1.05 2.11 4.82
CA LEU A 76 -1.82 0.90 4.63
C LEU A 76 -2.66 1.04 3.37
N PRO A 77 -2.74 0.02 2.50
CA PRO A 77 -3.51 0.06 1.26
C PRO A 77 -5.00 -0.19 1.54
N PHE A 78 -5.52 0.34 2.64
CA PHE A 78 -6.92 0.27 3.05
C PHE A 78 -7.55 1.63 2.81
N ASP A 79 -8.56 1.67 1.95
CA ASP A 79 -9.42 2.83 1.87
C ASP A 79 -10.36 2.78 3.09
N SER A 80 -10.36 3.84 3.91
CA SER A 80 -11.35 4.01 4.98
C SER A 80 -12.80 3.84 4.48
N SER A 81 -13.04 4.04 3.18
CA SER A 81 -14.34 3.84 2.55
C SER A 81 -14.81 2.37 2.50
N ASP A 82 -13.89 1.40 2.51
CA ASP A 82 -14.22 -0.04 2.46
C ASP A 82 -14.94 -0.52 3.74
N TRP A 83 -14.70 0.15 4.87
CA TRP A 83 -15.37 -0.13 6.16
C TRP A 83 -16.65 0.69 6.37
N THR A 84 -16.85 1.77 5.60
CA THR A 84 -18.05 2.62 5.70
C THR A 84 -19.22 2.13 4.82
N GLY A 85 -19.09 0.96 4.20
CA GLY A 85 -20.16 0.32 3.45
C GLY A 85 -20.79 1.24 2.40
N GLY A 86 -20.00 2.01 1.63
CA GLY A 86 -20.49 2.82 0.51
C GLY A 86 -21.66 3.77 0.83
N ALA A 87 -21.89 4.10 2.10
CA ALA A 87 -22.94 5.00 2.51
C ALA A 87 -22.39 6.42 2.59
N SER A 88 -22.90 7.28 1.72
CA SER A 88 -22.69 8.71 1.80
C SER A 88 -23.11 9.24 3.18
N GLY A 89 -22.15 9.56 4.03
CA GLY A 89 -22.27 10.65 5.01
C GLY A 89 -22.71 10.34 6.45
N ASP A 90 -22.75 9.09 6.91
CA ASP A 90 -23.06 8.78 8.32
C ASP A 90 -21.80 8.23 9.03
N GLU A 91 -21.07 9.11 9.72
CA GLU A 91 -19.80 8.85 10.43
C GLU A 91 -20.00 8.20 11.82
N HIS A 92 -20.72 7.08 11.89
CA HIS A 92 -21.03 6.40 13.16
C HIS A 92 -20.70 4.90 13.10
N GLY A 93 -20.15 4.33 14.20
CA GLY A 93 -19.79 2.91 14.31
C GLY A 93 -18.29 2.63 14.36
N ALA A 94 -17.87 1.39 14.07
CA ALA A 94 -16.46 0.98 14.14
C ALA A 94 -15.56 1.83 13.21
N GLY A 95 -16.06 2.20 12.03
CA GLY A 95 -15.36 3.04 11.04
C GLY A 95 -14.98 4.43 11.52
N SER A 96 -15.71 5.01 12.48
CA SER A 96 -15.38 6.33 13.02
C SER A 96 -14.25 6.31 14.06
N LEU A 97 -13.88 5.13 14.59
CA LEU A 97 -12.71 4.97 15.47
C LEU A 97 -11.38 5.04 14.71
N PHE A 98 -11.40 4.70 13.42
CA PHE A 98 -10.21 4.63 12.57
C PHE A 98 -10.19 5.75 11.52
N SER A 99 -11.06 6.76 11.64
CA SER A 99 -11.07 7.92 10.75
C SER A 99 -10.02 8.96 11.16
N ALA A 100 -9.31 9.50 10.16
CA ALA A 100 -8.16 10.39 10.35
C ALA A 100 -8.50 11.77 10.97
N ASP A 101 -9.78 12.13 11.12
CA ASP A 101 -10.23 13.44 11.63
C ASP A 101 -10.36 13.51 13.16
N GLN A 102 -10.23 12.37 13.87
CA GLN A 102 -10.41 12.35 15.32
C GLN A 102 -9.09 12.45 16.09
N THR A 103 -8.91 13.56 16.80
CA THR A 103 -7.69 13.90 17.57
C THR A 103 -7.53 13.17 18.91
N LYS A 104 -8.22 12.04 19.15
CA LYS A 104 -8.36 11.40 20.48
C LYS A 104 -8.49 9.86 20.60
N PRO A 105 -8.81 9.04 19.57
CA PRO A 105 -8.96 7.59 19.74
C PRO A 105 -7.67 6.85 20.11
N TRP A 106 -6.52 7.47 19.85
CA TRP A 106 -5.20 6.83 19.96
C TRP A 106 -4.69 6.68 21.40
N ASP A 107 -5.12 7.55 22.33
CA ASP A 107 -4.76 7.44 23.75
C ASP A 107 -5.36 6.19 24.41
N LEU A 108 -6.47 5.66 23.86
CA LEU A 108 -7.28 4.59 24.46
C LEU A 108 -6.52 3.28 24.62
N PHE A 109 -5.51 3.08 23.78
CA PHE A 109 -4.75 1.85 23.75
C PHE A 109 -3.26 2.11 24.00
N SER A 110 -2.91 3.28 24.56
CA SER A 110 -1.53 3.72 24.83
C SER A 110 -0.69 2.70 25.62
N SER A 111 -1.34 1.78 26.33
CA SER A 111 -0.73 0.70 27.11
C SER A 111 -0.42 -0.59 26.32
N VAL A 112 -0.79 -0.69 25.04
CA VAL A 112 -0.70 -1.91 24.22
C VAL A 112 0.72 -2.22 23.75
N SER A 113 1.49 -2.94 24.55
CA SER A 113 2.85 -3.38 24.16
C SER A 113 2.92 -4.29 22.91
N ARG A 114 1.85 -5.06 22.63
CA ARG A 114 1.84 -6.07 21.57
C ARG A 114 0.45 -6.24 20.95
N ALA A 115 0.43 -6.48 19.64
CA ALA A 115 -0.76 -6.89 18.91
C ALA A 115 -0.56 -8.23 18.20
N GLY A 116 -1.63 -9.00 18.08
CA GLY A 116 -1.68 -10.26 17.35
C GLY A 116 -2.95 -10.34 16.52
N VAL A 117 -2.86 -11.00 15.36
CA VAL A 117 -4.00 -11.20 14.46
C VAL A 117 -4.02 -12.60 13.90
N PHE A 118 -5.22 -13.07 13.55
CA PHE A 118 -5.42 -14.29 12.80
C PHE A 118 -6.62 -14.18 11.86
N ALA A 119 -6.60 -14.97 10.79
CA ALA A 119 -7.71 -15.05 9.85
C ALA A 119 -7.82 -16.43 9.20
N GLU A 120 -8.99 -16.71 8.62
CA GLU A 120 -9.15 -17.77 7.64
C GLU A 120 -9.27 -17.18 6.23
N ILE A 121 -8.30 -17.52 5.40
CA ILE A 121 -8.23 -17.16 4.00
C ILE A 121 -8.73 -18.33 3.18
N SER A 122 -9.96 -18.22 2.69
CA SER A 122 -10.61 -19.27 1.90
C SER A 122 -10.22 -19.24 0.43
N SER A 123 -9.70 -18.12 -0.08
CA SER A 123 -9.36 -17.97 -1.50
C SER A 123 -8.25 -16.96 -1.79
N ALA A 124 -7.63 -17.09 -2.96
CA ALA A 124 -6.74 -16.07 -3.52
C ALA A 124 -7.42 -14.71 -3.74
N ALA A 125 -8.76 -14.67 -3.84
CA ALA A 125 -9.51 -13.43 -3.99
C ALA A 125 -9.56 -12.67 -2.65
N SER A 126 -9.71 -13.41 -1.55
CA SER A 126 -9.53 -12.90 -0.18
C SER A 126 -8.12 -12.36 0.02
N LEU A 127 -7.11 -12.94 -0.66
CA LEU A 127 -5.72 -12.45 -0.79
C LEU A 127 -5.53 -11.32 -1.83
N SER A 128 -6.57 -10.67 -2.33
CA SER A 128 -6.41 -9.63 -3.36
C SER A 128 -7.06 -8.29 -3.03
N GLY A 129 -7.72 -8.18 -1.87
CA GLY A 129 -8.31 -6.94 -1.39
C GLY A 129 -9.44 -6.41 -2.28
N ASP A 130 -10.16 -7.28 -2.99
CA ASP A 130 -11.23 -6.89 -3.92
C ASP A 130 -12.55 -6.57 -3.18
N GLY A 131 -12.45 -5.87 -2.04
CA GLY A 131 -13.60 -5.48 -1.20
C GLY A 131 -14.31 -6.62 -0.47
N ALA A 132 -13.71 -7.82 -0.41
CA ALA A 132 -14.25 -8.93 0.37
C ALA A 132 -13.59 -8.96 1.75
N GLU A 133 -14.34 -8.59 2.79
CA GLU A 133 -13.91 -8.81 4.17
C GLU A 133 -13.66 -10.31 4.41
N PRO A 134 -12.66 -10.67 5.23
CA PRO A 134 -12.51 -12.05 5.64
C PRO A 134 -13.74 -12.46 6.45
N ASP A 135 -14.45 -13.51 6.02
CA ASP A 135 -15.57 -14.12 6.75
C ASP A 135 -15.19 -14.51 8.21
N TYR A 136 -13.89 -14.60 8.48
CA TYR A 136 -13.34 -14.96 9.78
C TYR A 136 -12.00 -14.26 10.04
N PHE A 137 -12.02 -13.34 11.01
CA PHE A 137 -10.85 -12.57 11.46
C PHE A 137 -10.95 -12.28 12.95
N GLY A 138 -9.82 -12.35 13.64
CA GLY A 138 -9.69 -11.97 15.04
C GLY A 138 -8.38 -11.26 15.35
N GLY A 139 -8.43 -10.38 16.34
CA GLY A 139 -7.32 -9.60 16.85
C GLY A 139 -7.23 -9.69 18.37
N LEU A 140 -5.99 -9.58 18.86
CA LEU A 140 -5.61 -9.64 20.26
C LEU A 140 -4.68 -8.47 20.54
N LEU A 141 -5.05 -7.63 21.51
CA LEU A 141 -4.20 -6.56 22.02
C LEU A 141 -3.75 -6.93 23.43
N HIS A 142 -2.45 -6.80 23.68
CA HIS A 142 -1.84 -7.04 24.98
C HIS A 142 -1.33 -5.74 25.56
N GLY A 143 -1.87 -5.36 26.71
CA GLY A 143 -1.60 -4.07 27.35
C GLY A 143 -2.15 -4.01 28.77
N THR A 144 -2.71 -2.87 29.15
CA THR A 144 -3.45 -2.71 30.41
C THR A 144 -4.85 -2.22 30.12
N PHE A 145 -5.87 -2.98 30.52
CA PHE A 145 -7.26 -2.71 30.22
C PHE A 145 -8.13 -2.66 31.48
N VAL A 146 -8.92 -1.59 31.58
CA VAL A 146 -10.00 -1.48 32.56
C VAL A 146 -11.31 -1.48 31.78
N GLU A 147 -12.05 -2.59 31.83
CA GLU A 147 -13.23 -2.82 30.98
C GLU A 147 -14.22 -1.64 30.98
N ALA A 148 -14.57 -1.10 32.15
CA ALA A 148 -15.54 -0.01 32.23
C ALA A 148 -15.03 1.31 31.60
N GLU A 149 -13.72 1.57 31.68
CA GLU A 149 -13.11 2.78 31.11
C GLU A 149 -12.99 2.62 29.60
N LEU A 150 -12.44 1.49 29.13
CA LEU A 150 -12.29 1.21 27.70
C LEU A 150 -13.62 1.25 26.95
N ILE A 151 -14.68 0.65 27.52
CA ILE A 151 -16.01 0.66 26.88
C ILE A 151 -16.59 2.08 26.83
N ALA A 152 -16.48 2.85 27.92
CA ALA A 152 -16.97 4.24 27.95
C ALA A 152 -16.22 5.11 26.93
N ASP A 153 -14.92 4.90 26.81
CA ASP A 153 -14.07 5.62 25.88
C ASP A 153 -14.35 5.25 24.41
N LEU A 154 -14.59 3.98 24.12
CA LEU A 154 -14.99 3.51 22.79
C LEU A 154 -16.34 4.11 22.35
N GLU A 155 -17.33 4.15 23.24
CA GLU A 155 -18.62 4.81 22.96
C GLU A 155 -18.47 6.33 22.77
N ALA A 156 -17.60 6.96 23.56
CA ALA A 156 -17.33 8.39 23.45
C ALA A 156 -16.59 8.76 22.15
N ALA A 157 -15.66 7.91 21.70
CA ALA A 157 -14.90 8.10 20.48
C ALA A 157 -15.71 7.80 19.21
N SER A 158 -16.55 6.75 19.23
CA SER A 158 -17.34 6.39 18.05
C SER A 158 -18.62 7.23 17.89
N GLY A 159 -19.12 7.78 19.00
CA GLY A 159 -20.44 8.42 19.07
C GLY A 159 -21.61 7.42 19.12
N THR A 160 -21.33 6.12 19.16
CA THR A 160 -22.32 5.03 19.10
C THR A 160 -22.23 4.17 20.37
N SER A 161 -23.38 3.79 20.92
CA SER A 161 -23.43 2.92 22.09
C SER A 161 -23.09 1.47 21.75
N LEU A 162 -22.48 0.78 22.71
CA LEU A 162 -22.19 -0.65 22.64
C LEU A 162 -23.31 -1.46 23.30
N VAL A 163 -23.74 -2.52 22.63
CA VAL A 163 -24.63 -3.54 23.18
C VAL A 163 -23.79 -4.59 23.87
N LYS A 164 -24.17 -4.90 25.11
CA LYS A 164 -23.52 -5.90 25.93
C LYS A 164 -24.31 -7.21 25.94
N GLU A 165 -23.66 -8.28 25.53
CA GLU A 165 -24.13 -9.65 25.65
C GLU A 165 -23.19 -10.47 26.54
N ALA A 166 -23.68 -11.62 27.03
CA ALA A 166 -22.87 -12.55 27.81
C ALA A 166 -22.62 -13.82 27.01
N TYR A 167 -21.34 -14.17 26.80
CA TYR A 167 -20.91 -15.44 26.23
C TYR A 167 -20.04 -16.16 27.25
N LYS A 168 -20.52 -17.31 27.74
CA LYS A 168 -19.84 -18.12 28.79
C LYS A 168 -19.47 -17.33 30.05
N GLY A 169 -20.25 -16.30 30.39
CA GLY A 169 -19.99 -15.44 31.56
C GLY A 169 -18.98 -14.33 31.31
N ILE A 170 -18.45 -14.22 30.09
CA ILE A 170 -17.62 -13.11 29.61
C ILE A 170 -18.50 -12.11 28.87
N ASN A 171 -18.19 -10.83 29.05
CA ASN A 171 -18.92 -9.75 28.42
C ASN A 171 -18.44 -9.61 26.96
N VAL A 172 -19.38 -9.71 26.03
CA VAL A 172 -19.16 -9.47 24.60
C VAL A 172 -19.88 -8.21 24.22
N TYR A 173 -19.18 -7.33 23.53
CA TYR A 173 -19.68 -6.03 23.11
C TYR A 173 -19.75 -5.98 21.58
N SER A 174 -20.80 -5.37 21.05
CA SER A 174 -20.95 -5.04 19.63
C SER A 174 -21.58 -3.66 19.51
N TRP A 175 -21.42 -2.98 18.37
CA TRP A 175 -22.10 -1.70 18.19
C TRP A 175 -23.61 -1.90 18.08
N ALA A 176 -24.40 -0.98 18.61
CA ALA A 176 -25.87 -1.10 18.56
C ALA A 176 -26.46 -1.02 17.14
N GLU A 177 -25.72 -0.43 16.22
CA GLU A 177 -26.12 -0.20 14.82
C GLU A 177 -25.46 -1.18 13.84
N ASP A 178 -24.50 -1.97 14.33
CA ASP A 178 -23.84 -3.07 13.62
C ASP A 178 -24.60 -4.36 14.00
N ASP A 179 -25.00 -5.18 13.03
CA ASP A 179 -25.73 -6.44 13.26
C ASP A 179 -24.86 -7.56 13.88
N GLY A 180 -23.79 -7.16 14.56
CA GLY A 180 -22.84 -8.02 15.24
C GLY A 180 -21.74 -8.52 14.32
N GLU A 181 -21.46 -7.80 13.23
CA GLU A 181 -20.34 -8.11 12.33
C GLU A 181 -19.03 -8.02 13.09
N THR A 182 -18.82 -6.93 13.83
CA THR A 182 -17.66 -6.79 14.72
C THR A 182 -18.05 -6.91 16.19
N THR A 183 -17.31 -7.77 16.89
CA THR A 183 -17.48 -8.01 18.32
C THR A 183 -16.16 -7.81 19.07
N MET A 184 -16.24 -7.45 20.34
CA MET A 184 -15.07 -7.23 21.19
C MET A 184 -15.30 -7.65 22.64
N SER A 185 -14.21 -7.93 23.36
CA SER A 185 -14.24 -8.32 24.76
C SER A 185 -12.93 -7.99 25.47
N VAL A 186 -13.03 -7.54 26.72
CA VAL A 186 -11.89 -7.48 27.65
C VAL A 186 -11.86 -8.82 28.37
N LEU A 187 -10.90 -9.69 28.03
CA LEU A 187 -10.81 -11.04 28.59
C LEU A 187 -10.26 -11.02 30.00
N ASP A 188 -9.24 -10.20 30.23
CA ASP A 188 -8.62 -9.92 31.53
C ASP A 188 -7.98 -8.52 31.53
N ASP A 189 -7.30 -8.16 32.62
CA ASP A 189 -6.64 -6.85 32.77
C ASP A 189 -5.48 -6.62 31.80
N SER A 190 -5.07 -7.65 31.06
CA SER A 190 -3.95 -7.63 30.13
C SER A 190 -4.30 -7.91 28.67
N THR A 191 -5.52 -8.38 28.40
CA THR A 191 -5.90 -8.90 27.07
C THR A 191 -7.26 -8.35 26.62
N PHE A 192 -7.23 -7.62 25.51
CA PHE A 192 -8.42 -7.20 24.76
C PHE A 192 -8.50 -7.96 23.45
N ALA A 193 -9.67 -8.53 23.16
CA ALA A 193 -9.92 -9.33 21.96
C ALA A 193 -11.01 -8.68 21.12
N PHE A 194 -10.87 -8.76 19.81
CA PHE A 194 -11.87 -8.25 18.86
C PHE A 194 -11.89 -9.10 17.59
N GLY A 195 -12.94 -8.98 16.79
CA GLY A 195 -13.05 -9.68 15.51
C GLY A 195 -14.49 -10.03 15.17
N THR A 196 -14.65 -10.90 14.17
CA THR A 196 -15.99 -11.37 13.78
C THR A 196 -16.64 -12.13 14.95
N GLY A 197 -17.97 -12.12 15.01
CA GLY A 197 -18.71 -12.79 16.10
C GLY A 197 -18.38 -14.28 16.27
N GLY A 198 -17.92 -14.95 15.20
CA GLY A 198 -17.38 -16.31 15.27
C GLY A 198 -15.96 -16.37 15.86
N ALA A 199 -15.07 -15.50 15.38
CA ALA A 199 -13.68 -15.47 15.83
C ALA A 199 -13.56 -15.10 17.31
N LEU A 200 -14.31 -14.11 17.81
CA LEU A 200 -14.26 -13.75 19.23
C LEU A 200 -14.74 -14.88 20.14
N LYS A 201 -15.78 -15.62 19.74
CA LYS A 201 -16.25 -16.77 20.51
C LYS A 201 -15.19 -17.86 20.58
N ASP A 202 -14.49 -18.12 19.47
CA ASP A 202 -13.37 -19.07 19.46
C ASP A 202 -12.22 -18.59 20.35
N ILE A 203 -11.91 -17.29 20.39
CA ILE A 203 -10.92 -16.72 21.33
C ILE A 203 -11.36 -16.97 22.78
N ILE A 204 -12.62 -16.69 23.13
CA ILE A 204 -13.15 -16.90 24.48
C ILE A 204 -13.11 -18.40 24.85
N ASP A 205 -13.41 -19.29 23.90
CA ASP A 205 -13.34 -20.73 24.10
C ASP A 205 -11.89 -21.21 24.38
N LEU A 206 -10.92 -20.65 23.67
CA LEU A 206 -9.49 -20.90 23.92
C LEU A 206 -9.06 -20.35 25.28
N TRP A 207 -9.46 -19.12 25.61
CA TRP A 207 -9.14 -18.48 26.88
C TRP A 207 -9.74 -19.24 28.07
N ALA A 208 -10.95 -19.79 27.92
CA ALA A 208 -11.61 -20.63 28.93
C ALA A 208 -11.00 -22.05 29.04
N GLY A 209 -10.15 -22.46 28.10
CA GLY A 209 -9.60 -23.81 28.01
C GLY A 209 -10.60 -24.86 27.49
N ASP A 210 -11.64 -24.41 26.80
CA ASP A 210 -12.68 -25.26 26.20
C ASP A 210 -12.33 -25.70 24.76
N ALA A 211 -11.30 -25.10 24.16
CA ALA A 211 -10.81 -25.39 22.81
C ALA A 211 -9.28 -25.54 22.79
N GLU A 212 -8.77 -26.18 21.73
CA GLU A 212 -7.34 -26.36 21.51
C GLU A 212 -6.82 -25.31 20.51
N PRO A 213 -5.69 -24.65 20.80
CA PRO A 213 -5.10 -23.64 19.93
C PRO A 213 -4.59 -24.24 18.63
N VAL A 214 -4.47 -23.41 17.60
CA VAL A 214 -4.00 -23.77 16.26
C VAL A 214 -2.77 -24.67 16.27
N SER A 215 -2.75 -25.63 15.36
CA SER A 215 -1.67 -26.60 15.19
C SER A 215 -1.33 -26.80 13.71
N GLY A 216 -0.14 -27.32 13.43
CA GLY A 216 0.32 -27.62 12.08
C GLY A 216 1.20 -26.55 11.45
N ALA A 217 1.41 -26.67 10.14
CA ALA A 217 2.53 -26.03 9.45
C ALA A 217 2.54 -24.49 9.53
N VAL A 218 1.39 -23.81 9.55
CA VAL A 218 1.33 -22.34 9.60
C VAL A 218 1.84 -21.80 10.93
N ILE A 219 1.37 -22.37 12.05
CA ILE A 219 1.80 -21.91 13.37
C ILE A 219 3.22 -22.39 13.67
N GLU A 220 3.64 -23.53 13.13
CA GLU A 220 5.04 -23.99 13.18
C GLU A 220 5.96 -23.02 12.44
N ALA A 221 5.56 -22.57 11.23
CA ALA A 221 6.29 -21.58 10.45
C ALA A 221 6.35 -20.22 11.17
N PHE A 222 5.23 -19.76 11.72
CA PHE A 222 5.15 -18.53 12.52
C PHE A 222 6.08 -18.58 13.73
N ASN A 223 6.00 -19.63 14.55
CA ASN A 223 6.86 -19.80 15.72
C ASN A 223 8.35 -19.95 15.33
N GLY A 224 8.62 -20.49 14.14
CA GLY A 224 9.96 -20.61 13.57
C GLY A 224 10.63 -19.28 13.23
N LEU A 225 9.87 -18.18 13.09
CA LEU A 225 10.42 -16.85 12.83
C LEU A 225 11.23 -16.31 14.01
N GLY A 226 10.91 -16.73 15.24
CA GLY A 226 11.75 -16.48 16.41
C GLY A 226 11.60 -15.09 17.06
N GLY A 227 10.56 -14.32 16.70
CA GLY A 227 10.21 -13.07 17.37
C GLY A 227 10.92 -11.84 16.80
N GLY A 228 10.34 -11.21 15.78
CA GLY A 228 10.75 -9.90 15.27
C GLY A 228 9.98 -8.73 15.90
N VAL A 229 10.26 -7.51 15.44
CA VAL A 229 9.34 -6.37 15.67
C VAL A 229 7.99 -6.63 15.02
N PHE A 230 7.95 -7.37 13.91
CA PHE A 230 6.73 -7.98 13.38
C PHE A 230 7.03 -9.35 12.77
N ASP A 231 6.07 -10.25 12.87
CA ASP A 231 6.09 -11.60 12.31
C ASP A 231 4.75 -11.93 11.68
N LEU A 232 4.78 -12.66 10.57
CA LEU A 232 3.61 -13.11 9.83
C LEU A 232 3.88 -14.50 9.24
N ALA A 233 2.90 -15.38 9.34
CA ALA A 233 2.83 -16.59 8.51
C ALA A 233 1.45 -16.73 7.88
N VAL A 234 1.42 -17.12 6.62
CA VAL A 234 0.19 -17.37 5.87
C VAL A 234 0.32 -18.63 5.02
N LYS A 235 -0.70 -19.50 5.08
CA LYS A 235 -0.86 -20.59 4.13
C LYS A 235 -1.48 -20.06 2.86
N ILE A 236 -0.84 -20.34 1.74
CA ILE A 236 -1.33 -19.95 0.43
C ILE A 236 -2.39 -20.96 -0.02
N PRO A 237 -3.63 -20.53 -0.36
CA PRO A 237 -4.63 -21.42 -0.90
C PRO A 237 -4.15 -22.06 -2.21
N GLN A 238 -4.34 -23.37 -2.35
CA GLN A 238 -3.95 -24.12 -3.55
C GLN A 238 -4.65 -23.57 -4.80
N GLY A 239 -3.91 -23.38 -5.90
CA GLY A 239 -4.41 -22.73 -7.13
C GLY A 239 -4.26 -21.20 -7.16
N SER A 240 -3.64 -20.60 -6.14
CA SER A 240 -3.33 -19.16 -6.13
C SER A 240 -2.11 -18.79 -6.97
N GLY A 241 -1.18 -19.72 -7.21
CA GLY A 241 0.10 -19.38 -7.85
C GLY A 241 0.01 -19.06 -9.34
N ASP A 242 -1.01 -19.55 -10.06
CA ASP A 242 -1.30 -19.11 -11.42
C ASP A 242 -1.55 -17.58 -11.47
N ARG A 243 -2.08 -16.99 -10.39
CA ARG A 243 -2.29 -15.53 -10.26
C ARG A 243 -1.02 -14.76 -9.87
N LEU A 244 -0.11 -15.41 -9.13
CA LEU A 244 1.23 -14.86 -8.83
C LEU A 244 2.16 -14.91 -10.05
N GLY A 245 1.99 -15.91 -10.93
CA GLY A 245 2.69 -16.00 -12.21
C GLY A 245 2.11 -15.09 -13.29
N SER A 246 0.79 -14.85 -13.30
CA SER A 246 0.08 -13.96 -14.24
C SER A 246 0.16 -12.47 -13.86
N LEU A 247 1.20 -12.08 -13.12
CA LEU A 247 1.47 -10.70 -12.79
C LEU A 247 1.90 -9.97 -14.08
N PRO A 248 1.21 -8.91 -14.56
CA PRO A 248 1.42 -8.33 -15.89
C PRO A 248 2.84 -7.82 -16.19
N GLN A 249 3.68 -7.55 -15.18
CA GLN A 249 5.10 -7.19 -15.42
C GLN A 249 6.06 -8.39 -15.30
N LEU A 250 5.55 -9.58 -14.94
CA LEU A 250 6.30 -10.83 -14.92
C LEU A 250 5.98 -11.72 -16.15
N GLU A 251 4.86 -11.47 -16.85
CA GLU A 251 4.46 -12.20 -18.07
C GLU A 251 5.47 -12.07 -19.22
N ASP A 252 6.20 -10.94 -19.29
CA ASP A 252 7.22 -10.68 -20.32
C ASP A 252 8.62 -11.20 -19.93
N LEU A 253 8.77 -11.86 -18.78
CA LEU A 253 10.04 -12.45 -18.41
C LEU A 253 10.36 -13.66 -19.30
N PRO A 254 11.61 -13.82 -19.77
CA PRO A 254 12.03 -14.96 -20.58
C PRO A 254 12.12 -16.28 -19.79
N ILE A 255 11.52 -16.33 -18.58
CA ILE A 255 11.54 -17.46 -17.66
C ILE A 255 10.11 -17.75 -17.20
N SER A 256 9.75 -19.04 -17.16
CA SER A 256 8.47 -19.46 -16.59
C SER A 256 8.48 -19.27 -15.07
N LEU A 257 7.36 -18.79 -14.53
CA LEU A 257 7.11 -18.62 -13.10
C LEU A 257 6.17 -19.68 -12.52
N ASP A 258 6.02 -20.82 -13.21
CA ASP A 258 5.11 -21.91 -12.80
C ASP A 258 5.46 -22.45 -11.40
N PHE A 259 6.71 -22.27 -10.96
CA PHE A 259 7.16 -22.64 -9.62
C PHE A 259 6.44 -21.86 -8.50
N LEU A 260 5.82 -20.70 -8.78
CA LEU A 260 5.02 -19.96 -7.80
C LEU A 260 3.70 -20.68 -7.43
N SER A 261 3.23 -21.60 -8.28
CA SER A 261 2.09 -22.48 -8.01
C SER A 261 2.37 -23.53 -6.95
N ASP A 262 3.64 -23.80 -6.67
CA ASP A 262 4.07 -24.73 -5.63
C ASP A 262 4.27 -24.06 -4.26
N LEU A 263 4.09 -22.75 -4.14
CA LEU A 263 4.21 -22.03 -2.86
C LEU A 263 3.11 -22.48 -1.88
N ASP A 264 3.49 -23.01 -0.72
CA ASP A 264 2.55 -23.48 0.32
C ASP A 264 2.42 -22.48 1.46
N ILE A 265 3.55 -21.96 1.98
CA ILE A 265 3.57 -21.02 3.09
C ILE A 265 4.45 -19.82 2.76
N LEU A 266 3.93 -18.63 3.03
CA LEU A 266 4.68 -17.39 3.02
C LEU A 266 4.84 -16.91 4.46
N THR A 267 6.06 -16.51 4.80
CA THR A 267 6.39 -15.89 6.08
C THR A 267 7.09 -14.56 5.86
N VAL A 268 6.84 -13.62 6.75
CA VAL A 268 7.48 -12.31 6.74
C VAL A 268 7.89 -11.98 8.16
N ARG A 269 9.14 -11.57 8.34
CA ARG A 269 9.67 -11.10 9.62
C ARG A 269 10.39 -9.78 9.42
N GLY A 270 10.12 -8.83 10.29
CA GLY A 270 10.94 -7.64 10.46
C GLY A 270 11.65 -7.74 11.80
N ASP A 271 12.97 -7.68 11.81
CA ASP A 271 13.78 -7.64 13.04
C ASP A 271 14.56 -6.33 13.08
N LEU A 272 14.33 -5.54 14.13
CA LEU A 272 14.94 -4.24 14.26
C LEU A 272 16.28 -4.37 14.99
N LYS A 273 17.36 -4.09 14.26
CA LYS A 273 18.71 -3.96 14.80
C LYS A 273 18.99 -2.50 15.19
N ASP A 274 20.16 -2.27 15.79
CA ASP A 274 20.55 -0.94 16.28
C ASP A 274 20.41 0.16 15.20
N ASP A 275 20.84 -0.10 13.96
CA ASP A 275 20.84 0.88 12.86
C ASP A 275 20.05 0.46 11.59
N SER A 276 19.42 -0.71 11.59
CA SER A 276 18.72 -1.25 10.40
C SER A 276 17.52 -2.12 10.76
N LEU A 277 16.54 -2.19 9.86
CA LEU A 277 15.50 -3.21 9.83
C LEU A 277 15.97 -4.36 8.93
N GLU A 278 16.07 -5.55 9.49
CA GLU A 278 16.26 -6.79 8.73
C GLU A 278 14.88 -7.33 8.34
N LEU A 279 14.54 -7.26 7.05
CA LEU A 279 13.31 -7.81 6.50
C LEU A 279 13.63 -9.19 5.91
N ALA A 280 13.07 -10.24 6.50
CA ALA A 280 13.18 -11.61 6.00
C ALA A 280 11.83 -12.09 5.45
N VAL A 281 11.83 -12.56 4.21
CA VAL A 281 10.68 -13.20 3.55
C VAL A 281 11.02 -14.66 3.33
N GLY A 282 10.34 -15.55 4.05
CA GLY A 282 10.48 -16.99 3.88
C GLY A 282 9.35 -17.54 3.00
N MET A 283 9.71 -18.32 1.99
CA MET A 283 8.79 -18.97 1.07
C MET A 283 9.04 -20.47 1.13
N ASP A 284 8.09 -21.21 1.69
CA ASP A 284 8.12 -22.67 1.74
C ASP A 284 7.28 -23.24 0.61
N PHE A 285 7.92 -24.08 -0.21
CA PHE A 285 7.33 -24.69 -1.38
C PHE A 285 6.95 -26.15 -1.09
N THR A 286 5.98 -26.68 -1.85
CA THR A 286 5.65 -28.10 -1.80
C THR A 286 6.76 -28.98 -2.39
N THR A 287 7.68 -28.42 -3.17
CA THR A 287 8.81 -29.12 -3.80
C THR A 287 10.13 -28.35 -3.63
N GLU A 288 11.24 -29.09 -3.50
CA GLU A 288 12.58 -28.49 -3.43
C GLU A 288 12.97 -27.82 -4.76
N GLU A 289 12.50 -28.39 -5.88
CA GLU A 289 12.76 -27.89 -7.23
C GLU A 289 12.14 -26.52 -7.50
N ALA A 290 10.98 -26.24 -6.91
CA ALA A 290 10.34 -24.92 -7.01
C ALA A 290 11.14 -23.85 -6.26
N ALA A 291 11.58 -24.15 -5.05
CA ALA A 291 12.44 -23.27 -4.26
C ALA A 291 13.78 -23.00 -4.96
N GLU A 292 14.41 -24.03 -5.54
CA GLU A 292 15.65 -23.89 -6.31
C GLU A 292 15.46 -23.02 -7.55
N SER A 293 14.29 -23.11 -8.20
CA SER A 293 13.99 -22.32 -9.40
C SER A 293 13.85 -20.84 -9.08
N LEU A 294 13.20 -20.48 -7.97
CA LEU A 294 13.13 -19.09 -7.51
C LEU A 294 14.49 -18.55 -7.07
N ASP A 295 15.28 -19.33 -6.33
CA ASP A 295 16.63 -18.94 -5.90
C ASP A 295 17.54 -18.63 -7.10
N ARG A 296 17.52 -19.51 -8.12
CA ARG A 296 18.25 -19.29 -9.38
C ARG A 296 17.76 -18.05 -10.12
N PHE A 297 16.46 -17.80 -10.15
CA PHE A 297 15.89 -16.63 -10.79
C PHE A 297 16.35 -15.32 -10.13
N ILE A 298 16.24 -15.23 -8.81
CA ILE A 298 16.66 -14.05 -8.03
C ILE A 298 18.17 -13.81 -8.21
N THR A 299 18.98 -14.86 -8.04
CA THR A 299 20.43 -14.79 -8.22
C THR A 299 20.80 -14.33 -9.63
N GLY A 300 20.05 -14.77 -10.65
CA GLY A 300 20.21 -14.34 -12.04
C GLY A 300 19.97 -12.84 -12.22
N ILE A 301 18.88 -12.31 -11.66
CA ILE A 301 18.56 -10.87 -11.69
C ILE A 301 19.65 -10.06 -10.98
N VAL A 302 20.04 -10.45 -9.76
CA VAL A 302 21.09 -9.77 -8.99
C VAL A 302 22.42 -9.75 -9.74
N SER A 303 22.78 -10.86 -10.39
CA SER A 303 24.02 -10.97 -11.19
C SER A 303 24.01 -10.06 -12.41
N LEU A 304 22.87 -9.98 -13.13
CA LEU A 304 22.72 -9.10 -14.29
C LEU A 304 22.84 -7.62 -13.90
N MET A 305 22.19 -7.21 -12.81
CA MET A 305 22.25 -5.81 -12.34
C MET A 305 23.62 -5.43 -11.79
N SER A 306 24.29 -6.36 -11.10
CA SER A 306 25.68 -6.16 -10.64
C SER A 306 26.65 -5.97 -11.81
N SER A 307 26.37 -6.57 -12.97
CA SER A 307 27.18 -6.37 -14.18
C SER A 307 26.91 -5.02 -14.88
N ALA A 308 25.70 -4.46 -14.74
CA ALA A 308 25.31 -3.17 -15.33
C ALA A 308 25.86 -1.96 -14.54
N SER A 309 26.03 -2.09 -13.22
CA SER A 309 26.56 -1.04 -12.34
C SER A 309 28.09 -0.89 -12.38
N GLY A 310 28.81 -1.81 -13.02
CA GLY A 310 30.29 -1.82 -13.11
C GLY A 310 30.93 -0.83 -14.10
N THR A 311 30.17 0.12 -14.68
CA THR A 311 30.70 1.09 -15.64
C THR A 311 31.24 2.33 -14.91
N PRO A 312 32.55 2.63 -14.92
CA PRO A 312 33.09 3.76 -14.18
C PRO A 312 32.69 5.08 -14.85
N GLY A 313 31.79 5.84 -14.21
CA GLY A 313 31.46 7.20 -14.63
C GLY A 313 30.09 7.77 -14.22
N ASN A 314 29.15 6.97 -13.70
CA ASN A 314 27.80 7.49 -13.41
C ASN A 314 27.67 7.98 -11.97
N THR A 315 28.00 9.26 -11.72
CA THR A 315 27.62 9.97 -10.49
C THR A 315 26.16 10.45 -10.62
N GLY A 316 25.20 9.53 -10.50
CA GLY A 316 23.78 9.85 -10.41
C GLY A 316 23.41 10.44 -9.04
N GLN A 317 22.37 11.27 -9.01
CA GLN A 317 21.84 11.89 -7.78
C GLN A 317 21.46 10.83 -6.72
N PRO A 318 21.45 11.19 -5.41
CA PRO A 318 21.31 10.24 -4.30
C PRO A 318 20.01 9.42 -4.31
N GLU A 319 18.94 9.93 -4.92
CA GLU A 319 17.60 9.34 -4.86
C GLU A 319 17.41 8.17 -5.85
N ASP A 320 18.12 8.17 -6.99
CA ASP A 320 18.17 7.05 -7.96
C ASP A 320 18.92 5.80 -7.43
N GLN A 321 19.45 5.86 -6.20
CA GLN A 321 20.19 4.77 -5.56
C GLN A 321 19.35 3.92 -4.59
N GLY A 322 18.11 4.30 -4.26
CA GLY A 322 17.32 3.61 -3.23
C GLY A 322 17.04 2.13 -3.55
N LEU A 323 16.38 1.86 -4.68
CA LEU A 323 16.08 0.49 -5.14
C LEU A 323 17.36 -0.32 -5.42
N LEU A 324 18.38 0.29 -6.02
CA LEU A 324 19.66 -0.37 -6.30
C LEU A 324 20.47 -0.67 -5.02
N ARG A 325 20.34 0.12 -3.96
CA ARG A 325 20.94 -0.14 -2.64
C ARG A 325 20.21 -1.23 -1.87
N LEU A 326 18.87 -1.24 -1.92
CA LEU A 326 18.06 -2.32 -1.33
C LEU A 326 18.36 -3.68 -1.98
N LEU A 327 18.52 -3.70 -3.31
CA LEU A 327 18.90 -4.90 -4.05
C LEU A 327 20.36 -5.30 -3.85
N GLY A 328 21.25 -4.35 -3.53
CA GLY A 328 22.63 -4.63 -3.15
C GLY A 328 22.80 -5.29 -1.78
N GLY A 329 21.77 -5.23 -0.92
CA GLY A 329 21.71 -5.88 0.39
C GLY A 329 20.81 -7.13 0.43
N LEU A 330 20.39 -7.63 -0.72
CA LEU A 330 19.54 -8.82 -0.85
C LEU A 330 20.38 -10.10 -0.72
N GLU A 331 20.05 -10.92 0.27
CA GLU A 331 20.66 -12.22 0.50
C GLU A 331 19.60 -13.33 0.34
N THR A 332 19.94 -14.42 -0.33
CA THR A 332 19.09 -15.61 -0.40
C THR A 332 19.73 -16.77 0.34
N LYS A 333 18.91 -17.53 1.07
CA LYS A 333 19.30 -18.77 1.73
C LYS A 333 18.24 -19.82 1.47
N ARG A 334 18.64 -20.95 0.90
CA ARG A 334 17.76 -22.09 0.66
C ARG A 334 18.10 -23.25 1.61
N ASP A 335 17.09 -23.84 2.21
CA ASP A 335 17.16 -25.08 2.98
C ASP A 335 16.04 -26.03 2.53
N GLY A 336 16.36 -26.96 1.63
CA GLY A 336 15.36 -27.81 0.98
C GLY A 336 14.33 -26.97 0.21
N SER A 337 13.05 -27.11 0.59
CA SER A 337 11.91 -26.38 0.03
C SER A 337 11.73 -24.96 0.55
N LEU A 338 12.46 -24.56 1.60
CA LEU A 338 12.37 -23.23 2.16
C LEU A 338 13.40 -22.31 1.51
N LEU A 339 12.93 -21.22 0.91
CA LEU A 339 13.76 -20.12 0.44
C LEU A 339 13.52 -18.89 1.31
N THR A 340 14.56 -18.38 1.96
CA THR A 340 14.53 -17.12 2.70
C THR A 340 15.26 -16.04 1.92
N ILE A 341 14.57 -14.93 1.66
CA ILE A 341 15.15 -13.69 1.15
C ILE A 341 15.31 -12.74 2.32
N THR A 342 16.51 -12.22 2.55
CA THR A 342 16.78 -11.22 3.59
C THR A 342 17.21 -9.91 2.95
N ILE A 343 16.64 -8.80 3.41
CA ILE A 343 16.95 -7.44 2.96
C ILE A 343 17.32 -6.62 4.19
N HIS A 344 18.51 -6.03 4.18
CA HIS A 344 18.96 -5.13 5.24
C HIS A 344 18.63 -3.69 4.86
N ILE A 345 17.73 -3.07 5.61
CA ILE A 345 17.20 -1.74 5.33
C ILE A 345 17.73 -0.77 6.39
N PRO A 346 18.60 0.20 6.04
CA PRO A 346 19.04 1.22 6.99
C PRO A 346 17.85 1.99 7.55
N LYS A 347 17.86 2.33 8.85
CA LYS A 347 16.76 3.09 9.47
C LYS A 347 16.45 4.41 8.76
N SER A 348 17.47 5.07 8.19
CA SER A 348 17.31 6.29 7.39
C SER A 348 16.43 6.12 6.15
N ASP A 349 16.37 4.91 5.61
CA ASP A 349 15.71 4.62 4.34
C ASP A 349 14.29 4.08 4.58
N ILE A 350 13.98 3.67 5.82
CA ILE A 350 12.68 3.10 6.19
C ILE A 350 11.52 4.08 5.91
N PRO A 351 11.57 5.37 6.30
CA PRO A 351 10.49 6.31 5.97
C PRO A 351 10.21 6.40 4.47
N GLY A 352 11.26 6.38 3.64
CA GLY A 352 11.13 6.42 2.18
C GLY A 352 10.53 5.15 1.57
N LEU A 353 10.59 4.00 2.26
CA LEU A 353 9.86 2.79 1.84
C LEU A 353 8.36 2.97 1.97
N PHE A 354 7.93 3.67 3.02
CA PHE A 354 6.53 3.94 3.28
C PHE A 354 6.01 5.10 2.44
N SER A 355 6.81 6.15 2.17
CA SER A 355 6.40 7.25 1.28
C SER A 355 6.03 6.80 -0.16
N GLY A 356 6.57 5.66 -0.63
CA GLY A 356 6.18 5.05 -1.91
C GLY A 356 4.91 4.19 -1.83
N MET A 357 4.42 3.91 -0.62
CA MET A 357 3.26 3.08 -0.30
C MET A 357 2.06 3.92 0.23
N THR A 358 2.34 5.07 0.84
CA THR A 358 1.41 6.05 1.45
C THR A 358 0.97 7.15 0.49
N ALA A 359 0.79 6.92 -0.81
CA ALA A 359 0.25 7.99 -1.68
C ALA A 359 -1.26 8.25 -1.41
N VAL A 360 -1.63 8.37 -0.14
CA VAL A 360 -2.64 9.25 0.42
C VAL A 360 -1.86 10.29 1.24
N ASP A 361 -1.32 11.31 0.58
CA ASP A 361 -0.68 12.42 1.30
C ASP A 361 -1.76 13.34 1.88
N GLY A 362 -2.02 13.10 3.16
CA GLY A 362 -2.69 13.99 4.09
C GLY A 362 -1.71 14.55 5.11
N GLU A 363 -0.52 15.03 4.71
CA GLU A 363 0.17 16.07 5.48
C GLU A 363 0.39 17.30 4.59
N LYS A 364 0.02 18.46 5.14
CA LYS A 364 0.18 19.77 4.51
C LYS A 364 1.66 20.10 4.34
N SER A 365 2.28 19.62 3.27
CA SER A 365 3.16 20.49 2.50
C SER A 365 2.24 21.37 1.65
N GLU A 366 2.23 22.68 1.88
CA GLU A 366 1.72 23.63 0.89
C GLU A 366 2.63 23.65 -0.35
N THR A 367 2.69 22.53 -1.06
CA THR A 367 3.15 22.43 -2.43
C THR A 367 1.92 22.10 -3.25
N SER A 368 1.27 23.15 -3.76
CA SER A 368 0.15 23.02 -4.70
C SER A 368 0.52 22.08 -5.84
N ILE A 369 -0.33 21.10 -6.14
CA ILE A 369 -0.18 20.22 -7.30
C ILE A 369 -0.26 21.10 -8.56
N GLY A 370 0.89 21.38 -9.17
CA GLY A 370 1.02 22.34 -10.27
C GLY A 370 0.82 23.80 -9.84
N ASP A 371 1.56 24.69 -10.49
CA ASP A 371 1.41 26.12 -10.32
C ASP A 371 0.13 26.62 -11.00
N GLU A 372 -0.58 27.52 -10.33
CA GLU A 372 -1.70 28.24 -10.90
C GLU A 372 -1.22 29.26 -11.94
N VAL A 373 -1.69 29.10 -13.18
CA VAL A 373 -1.39 30.02 -14.28
C VAL A 373 -2.63 30.83 -14.59
N SER A 374 -2.48 32.16 -14.65
CA SER A 374 -3.56 33.05 -15.04
C SER A 374 -4.14 32.65 -16.40
N ILE A 375 -5.44 32.34 -16.42
CA ILE A 375 -6.14 31.97 -17.66
C ILE A 375 -6.10 33.16 -18.63
N MET A 376 -5.75 32.89 -19.88
CA MET A 376 -5.72 33.93 -20.92
C MET A 376 -7.10 34.56 -21.12
N PRO A 377 -7.19 35.85 -21.49
CA PRO A 377 -8.48 36.56 -21.60
C PRO A 377 -9.46 35.99 -22.64
N THR A 378 -8.99 35.14 -23.56
CA THR A 378 -9.78 34.59 -24.67
C THR A 378 -9.43 33.13 -24.94
N ALA A 379 -10.44 32.30 -25.23
CA ALA A 379 -10.33 30.89 -25.59
C ALA A 379 -11.10 30.57 -26.89
N ASN A 380 -11.00 31.43 -27.90
CA ASN A 380 -11.74 31.25 -29.15
C ASN A 380 -11.03 30.25 -30.08
N HIS A 381 -11.84 29.48 -30.80
CA HIS A 381 -11.39 28.73 -31.97
C HIS A 381 -10.89 29.67 -33.09
N VAL A 382 -9.67 29.43 -33.55
CA VAL A 382 -9.08 30.10 -34.73
C VAL A 382 -8.87 29.10 -35.88
N PRO A 383 -8.78 29.57 -37.14
CA PRO A 383 -8.50 28.70 -38.27
C PRO A 383 -7.19 27.91 -38.10
N GLU A 384 -7.19 26.64 -38.50
CA GLU A 384 -6.00 25.80 -38.52
C GLU A 384 -4.86 26.46 -39.33
N GLY A 385 -3.64 26.38 -38.80
CA GLY A 385 -2.45 27.03 -39.35
C GLY A 385 -2.27 28.49 -38.90
N GLN A 386 -3.26 29.10 -38.23
CA GLN A 386 -3.07 30.39 -37.58
C GLN A 386 -2.22 30.22 -36.31
N LYS A 387 -1.19 31.04 -36.15
CA LYS A 387 -0.35 31.08 -34.95
C LYS A 387 -1.01 31.84 -33.81
N VAL A 388 -0.85 31.33 -32.59
CA VAL A 388 -1.34 31.95 -31.36
C VAL A 388 -0.17 32.15 -30.39
N GLU A 389 -0.15 33.31 -29.75
CA GLU A 389 0.82 33.62 -28.69
C GLU A 389 0.22 33.24 -27.34
N TYR A 390 1.01 32.55 -26.51
CA TYR A 390 0.61 32.06 -25.19
C TYR A 390 1.41 32.72 -24.08
N SER A 391 0.86 32.74 -22.86
CA SER A 391 1.53 33.29 -21.67
C SER A 391 2.55 32.32 -21.05
N THR A 392 2.52 31.04 -21.41
CA THR A 392 3.42 29.99 -20.92
C THR A 392 3.86 29.06 -22.04
N ALA A 393 4.97 28.36 -21.82
CA ALA A 393 5.46 27.27 -22.67
C ALA A 393 5.73 26.04 -21.78
N PRO A 394 5.00 24.92 -21.94
CA PRO A 394 3.84 24.72 -22.83
C PRO A 394 2.64 25.62 -22.45
N PRO A 395 1.68 25.85 -23.37
CA PRO A 395 0.49 26.63 -23.07
C PRO A 395 -0.41 25.92 -22.06
N THR A 396 -1.16 26.71 -21.28
CA THR A 396 -2.15 26.21 -20.31
C THR A 396 -3.56 26.71 -20.57
N SER A 397 -3.75 27.71 -21.43
CA SER A 397 -5.04 28.25 -21.85
C SER A 397 -4.84 29.21 -23.02
N GLY A 398 -5.91 29.56 -23.73
CA GLY A 398 -5.86 30.56 -24.79
C GLY A 398 -6.66 30.19 -26.02
N ASN A 399 -6.59 31.03 -27.05
CA ASN A 399 -7.14 30.72 -28.36
C ASN A 399 -6.41 29.49 -28.94
N HIS A 400 -7.11 28.67 -29.73
CA HIS A 400 -6.58 27.40 -30.20
C HIS A 400 -7.29 26.98 -31.49
N TRP A 401 -6.79 25.97 -32.19
CA TRP A 401 -7.41 25.51 -33.44
C TRP A 401 -8.74 24.82 -33.18
N ASN A 402 -9.64 24.78 -34.16
CA ASN A 402 -10.94 24.09 -34.04
C ASN A 402 -10.85 22.55 -34.09
N ARG A 403 -9.67 21.98 -33.89
CA ARG A 403 -9.38 20.54 -33.83
C ARG A 403 -8.48 20.28 -32.62
N TRP A 404 -8.58 19.07 -32.06
CA TRP A 404 -7.73 18.56 -30.99
C TRP A 404 -7.02 17.27 -31.44
N ALA A 405 -6.07 16.79 -30.65
CA ALA A 405 -5.37 15.52 -30.87
C ALA A 405 -6.08 14.35 -30.17
N GLU A 406 -5.98 13.16 -30.73
CA GLU A 406 -6.43 11.92 -30.07
C GLU A 406 -5.53 11.62 -28.84
N CYS A 407 -6.00 10.75 -27.94
CA CYS A 407 -5.19 10.30 -26.80
C CYS A 407 -3.93 9.58 -27.27
N GLY A 408 -2.83 9.76 -26.55
CA GLY A 408 -1.63 8.92 -26.69
C GLY A 408 -0.33 9.67 -26.90
N TRP A 409 0.61 9.03 -27.60
CA TRP A 409 2.03 9.41 -27.63
C TRP A 409 2.47 9.92 -29.00
N TYR A 410 3.02 11.14 -29.03
CA TYR A 410 3.43 11.86 -30.23
C TYR A 410 4.92 12.22 -30.17
N ALA A 411 5.77 11.29 -30.65
CA ALA A 411 7.22 11.43 -30.61
C ALA A 411 7.75 12.58 -31.48
N ASP A 412 7.02 12.96 -32.53
CA ASP A 412 7.38 14.07 -33.43
C ASP A 412 6.89 15.44 -32.91
N GLY A 413 6.30 15.46 -31.70
CA GLY A 413 5.68 16.64 -31.11
C GLY A 413 4.29 16.93 -31.69
N LEU A 414 3.63 17.94 -31.11
CA LEU A 414 2.36 18.49 -31.59
C LEU A 414 2.38 20.02 -31.50
N PRO A 415 1.67 20.76 -32.36
CA PRO A 415 1.57 22.21 -32.26
C PRO A 415 0.88 22.66 -30.95
N ASP A 416 1.33 23.78 -30.39
CA ASP A 416 0.73 24.40 -29.19
C ASP A 416 -0.75 24.74 -29.39
N GLU A 417 -1.11 25.21 -30.58
CA GLU A 417 -2.49 25.55 -30.92
C GLU A 417 -3.42 24.33 -31.01
N LEU A 418 -2.87 23.13 -31.26
CA LEU A 418 -3.61 21.89 -31.29
C LEU A 418 -3.85 21.36 -29.87
N ILE A 419 -2.80 21.30 -29.05
CA ILE A 419 -2.91 20.74 -27.70
C ILE A 419 -3.61 21.67 -26.72
N THR A 420 -3.67 22.98 -26.99
CA THR A 420 -4.45 23.90 -26.15
C THR A 420 -5.95 23.59 -26.23
N HIS A 421 -6.43 23.03 -27.35
CA HIS A 421 -7.81 22.53 -27.45
C HIS A 421 -8.01 21.30 -26.56
N ASN A 422 -7.04 20.37 -26.53
CA ASN A 422 -7.09 19.25 -25.58
C ASN A 422 -7.21 19.73 -24.13
N LEU A 423 -6.48 20.79 -23.75
CA LEU A 423 -6.60 21.41 -22.43
C LEU A 423 -7.99 22.00 -22.19
N GLU A 424 -8.61 22.64 -23.19
CA GLU A 424 -9.98 23.17 -23.08
C GLU A 424 -11.00 22.05 -22.78
N HIS A 425 -10.80 20.88 -23.36
CA HIS A 425 -11.61 19.68 -23.13
C HIS A 425 -11.33 18.96 -21.80
N GLY A 426 -10.40 19.49 -21.00
CA GLY A 426 -10.01 18.94 -19.72
C GLY A 426 -8.99 17.81 -19.83
N ASN A 427 -8.32 17.65 -20.97
CA ASN A 427 -7.24 16.69 -21.11
C ASN A 427 -5.97 17.22 -20.44
N ILE A 428 -5.03 16.31 -20.17
CA ILE A 428 -3.70 16.61 -19.65
C ILE A 428 -2.69 16.44 -20.77
N VAL A 429 -1.89 17.49 -21.00
CA VAL A 429 -0.84 17.48 -22.01
C VAL A 429 0.51 17.33 -21.32
N VAL A 430 1.21 16.25 -21.65
CA VAL A 430 2.54 15.91 -21.14
C VAL A 430 3.58 16.28 -22.19
N SER A 431 4.31 17.36 -21.94
CA SER A 431 5.37 17.83 -22.84
C SER A 431 6.72 17.41 -22.27
N TYR A 432 7.57 16.74 -23.05
CA TYR A 432 8.88 16.27 -22.58
C TYR A 432 10.02 16.66 -23.50
N ASN A 433 11.20 16.86 -22.94
CA ASN A 433 12.43 17.09 -23.70
C ASN A 433 13.55 16.18 -23.21
N PHE A 434 13.71 15.01 -23.85
CA PHE A 434 14.74 14.04 -23.49
C PHE A 434 15.59 13.65 -24.69
N ALA A 435 16.90 13.90 -24.63
CA ALA A 435 17.84 13.40 -25.61
C ALA A 435 18.17 11.91 -25.42
N ASN A 436 18.05 11.39 -24.19
CA ASN A 436 18.31 9.99 -23.86
C ASN A 436 17.05 9.12 -24.10
N PRO A 437 17.09 8.16 -25.03
CA PRO A 437 15.96 7.25 -25.28
C PRO A 437 15.49 6.47 -24.04
N ALA A 438 16.38 6.18 -23.09
CA ALA A 438 16.02 5.49 -21.86
C ALA A 438 15.06 6.32 -20.98
N ARG A 439 15.26 7.66 -20.92
CA ARG A 439 14.35 8.58 -20.20
C ARG A 439 13.01 8.72 -20.91
N VAL A 440 13.01 8.62 -22.25
CA VAL A 440 11.77 8.55 -23.03
C VAL A 440 10.99 7.27 -22.73
N THR A 441 11.67 6.12 -22.65
CA THR A 441 11.08 4.85 -22.25
C THR A 441 10.54 4.91 -20.82
N GLU A 442 11.28 5.50 -19.88
CA GLU A 442 10.86 5.72 -18.51
C GLU A 442 9.58 6.56 -18.42
N LEU A 443 9.51 7.69 -19.13
CA LEU A 443 8.31 8.53 -19.16
C LEU A 443 7.11 7.78 -19.75
N ARG A 444 7.35 7.00 -20.81
CA ARG A 444 6.30 6.19 -21.43
C ARG A 444 5.76 5.16 -20.44
N LEU A 445 6.64 4.48 -19.70
CA LEU A 445 6.25 3.53 -18.65
C LEU A 445 5.47 4.22 -17.53
N ALA A 446 5.89 5.42 -17.12
CA ALA A 446 5.19 6.22 -16.11
C ALA A 446 3.77 6.59 -16.56
N LEU A 447 3.60 7.06 -17.80
CA LEU A 447 2.30 7.43 -18.37
C LEU A 447 1.40 6.22 -18.63
N ASP A 448 1.96 5.11 -19.09
CA ASP A 448 1.23 3.84 -19.25
C ASP A 448 0.71 3.32 -17.89
N GLY A 449 1.41 3.66 -16.79
CA GLY A 449 0.98 3.39 -15.42
C GLY A 449 -0.17 4.28 -14.91
N VAL A 450 -0.46 5.41 -15.58
CA VAL A 450 -1.56 6.31 -15.23
C VAL A 450 -2.82 5.90 -15.99
N GLY A 451 -3.78 5.27 -15.31
CA GLY A 451 -5.00 4.75 -15.94
C GLY A 451 -5.78 5.80 -16.73
N LEU A 452 -5.79 7.05 -16.26
CA LEU A 452 -6.46 8.18 -16.92
C LEU A 452 -5.76 8.65 -18.19
N PHE A 453 -4.48 8.31 -18.41
CA PHE A 453 -3.73 8.74 -19.60
C PHE A 453 -4.38 8.26 -20.90
N ARG A 454 -5.00 7.08 -20.90
CA ARG A 454 -5.63 6.49 -22.09
C ARG A 454 -6.87 7.24 -22.58
N ASP A 455 -7.55 7.93 -21.67
CA ASP A 455 -8.83 8.61 -21.95
C ASP A 455 -8.69 10.14 -21.90
N TRP A 456 -7.64 10.66 -21.25
CA TRP A 456 -7.46 12.08 -20.99
C TRP A 456 -6.04 12.59 -21.28
N GLY A 457 -5.12 11.76 -21.76
CA GLY A 457 -3.71 12.07 -21.85
C GLY A 457 -3.19 12.23 -23.28
N VAL A 458 -2.41 13.29 -23.50
CA VAL A 458 -1.66 13.52 -24.73
C VAL A 458 -0.21 13.79 -24.36
N ALA A 459 0.72 12.92 -24.77
CA ALA A 459 2.15 13.10 -24.55
C ALA A 459 2.85 13.50 -25.85
N ARG A 460 3.72 14.52 -25.80
CA ARG A 460 4.43 15.03 -26.97
C ARG A 460 5.88 15.40 -26.64
N ALA A 461 6.78 15.17 -27.60
CA ALA A 461 8.09 15.81 -27.57
C ALA A 461 7.90 17.34 -27.69
N TYR A 462 8.66 18.11 -26.91
CA TYR A 462 8.52 19.55 -26.87
C TYR A 462 9.85 20.24 -26.57
N GLU A 463 10.42 20.90 -27.58
CA GLU A 463 11.70 21.62 -27.46
C GLU A 463 11.58 22.95 -26.69
N GLY A 464 10.37 23.35 -26.29
CA GLY A 464 10.10 24.61 -25.58
C GLY A 464 10.38 24.58 -24.07
N ILE A 465 10.82 23.44 -23.53
CA ILE A 465 11.28 23.26 -22.14
C ILE A 465 12.73 22.76 -22.12
N ASP A 466 13.45 22.89 -21.01
CA ASP A 466 14.87 22.54 -20.96
C ASP A 466 15.11 21.03 -21.14
N GLU A 467 16.29 20.67 -21.68
CA GLU A 467 16.67 19.26 -21.82
C GLU A 467 16.69 18.58 -20.45
N GLY A 468 16.04 17.42 -20.36
CA GLY A 468 15.88 16.69 -19.11
C GLY A 468 14.56 16.97 -18.39
N GLN A 469 13.66 17.81 -18.93
CA GLN A 469 12.42 18.18 -18.24
C GLN A 469 11.17 17.51 -18.81
N VAL A 470 10.15 17.44 -17.95
CA VAL A 470 8.77 17.09 -18.28
C VAL A 470 7.84 18.15 -17.69
N ALA A 471 6.88 18.61 -18.49
CA ALA A 471 5.84 19.54 -18.11
C ALA A 471 4.46 18.91 -18.26
N LEU A 472 3.62 19.05 -17.25
CA LEU A 472 2.22 18.64 -17.27
C LEU A 472 1.35 19.88 -17.28
N ALA A 473 0.54 20.02 -18.32
CA ALA A 473 -0.40 21.12 -18.45
C ALA A 473 -1.84 20.61 -18.32
N ALA A 474 -2.63 21.31 -17.52
CA ALA A 474 -4.09 21.29 -17.53
C ALA A 474 -4.58 22.73 -17.72
N TRP A 475 -5.89 22.94 -17.93
CA TRP A 475 -6.40 24.30 -18.11
C TRP A 475 -6.10 25.19 -16.90
N GLY A 476 -5.26 26.22 -17.08
CA GLY A 476 -4.83 27.12 -16.00
C GLY A 476 -3.92 26.50 -14.93
N ARG A 477 -3.31 25.33 -15.19
CA ARG A 477 -2.36 24.66 -14.29
C ARG A 477 -1.14 24.15 -15.04
N LEU A 478 0.04 24.31 -14.45
CA LEU A 478 1.30 23.83 -15.00
C LEU A 478 2.16 23.22 -13.90
N ALA A 479 2.57 21.96 -14.06
CA ALA A 479 3.66 21.38 -13.29
C ALA A 479 4.88 21.18 -14.18
N LEU A 480 6.07 21.52 -13.68
CA LEU A 480 7.34 21.34 -14.38
C LEU A 480 8.33 20.65 -13.44
N PHE A 481 8.96 19.58 -13.91
CA PHE A 481 9.94 18.83 -13.13
C PHE A 481 11.11 18.35 -13.99
N GLU A 482 12.26 18.15 -13.34
CA GLU A 482 13.43 17.51 -13.94
C GLU A 482 13.29 15.98 -13.84
N GLY A 483 13.53 15.28 -14.94
CA GLY A 483 13.39 13.83 -15.03
C GLY A 483 11.95 13.34 -15.10
N VAL A 484 11.76 12.05 -14.83
CA VAL A 484 10.44 11.41 -14.82
C VAL A 484 10.04 11.14 -13.39
N SER A 485 8.96 11.78 -12.94
CA SER A 485 8.37 11.50 -11.63
C SER A 485 6.99 10.87 -11.83
N ALA A 486 6.93 9.54 -11.80
CA ALA A 486 5.68 8.81 -12.04
C ALA A 486 4.59 9.17 -11.00
N GLY A 487 4.98 9.41 -9.74
CA GLY A 487 4.06 9.82 -8.68
C GLY A 487 3.45 11.21 -8.91
N GLU A 488 4.27 12.20 -9.28
CA GLU A 488 3.79 13.55 -9.62
C GLU A 488 2.89 13.54 -10.85
N ILE A 489 3.25 12.74 -11.87
CA ILE A 489 2.42 12.56 -13.07
C ILE A 489 1.06 11.99 -12.69
N GLY A 490 1.02 10.90 -11.92
CA GLY A 490 -0.22 10.31 -11.45
C GLY A 490 -1.10 11.30 -10.69
N ARG A 491 -0.54 11.97 -9.68
CA ARG A 491 -1.24 12.98 -8.87
C ARG A 491 -1.83 14.11 -9.70
N PHE A 492 -1.08 14.62 -10.68
CA PHE A 492 -1.55 15.69 -11.55
C PHE A 492 -2.71 15.24 -12.44
N PHE A 493 -2.67 14.00 -12.95
CA PHE A 493 -3.79 13.42 -13.70
C PHE A 493 -5.03 13.23 -12.81
N ASP A 494 -4.87 12.65 -11.62
CA ASP A 494 -5.98 12.42 -10.69
C ASP A 494 -6.63 13.74 -10.25
N ALA A 495 -5.83 14.78 -10.05
CA ALA A 495 -6.32 16.09 -9.64
C ALA A 495 -7.07 16.85 -10.74
N PHE A 496 -6.70 16.69 -12.02
CA PHE A 496 -7.12 17.64 -13.07
C PHE A 496 -7.75 17.03 -14.32
N ALA A 497 -7.55 15.74 -14.60
CA ALA A 497 -8.04 15.12 -15.82
C ALA A 497 -9.58 15.11 -15.85
N GLY A 498 -10.15 15.73 -16.89
CA GLY A 498 -11.59 15.90 -17.07
C GLY A 498 -12.26 16.85 -16.08
N ILE A 499 -11.49 17.65 -15.32
CA ILE A 499 -11.98 18.54 -14.25
C ILE A 499 -11.83 20.02 -14.61
N LEU A 500 -10.64 20.47 -15.03
CA LEU A 500 -10.35 21.92 -15.15
C LEU A 500 -10.68 22.56 -16.50
N GLY A 501 -10.88 21.76 -17.55
CA GLY A 501 -11.28 22.27 -18.86
C GLY A 501 -12.66 22.95 -18.80
N PRO A 502 -12.88 24.06 -19.53
CA PRO A 502 -14.23 24.62 -19.74
C PRO A 502 -15.21 23.60 -20.33
N GLU A 503 -14.70 22.60 -21.05
CA GLU A 503 -15.45 21.47 -21.59
C GLU A 503 -14.93 20.15 -21.01
N ARG A 504 -15.73 19.08 -21.13
CA ARG A 504 -15.37 17.75 -20.63
C ARG A 504 -15.50 16.72 -21.75
N ILE A 505 -14.44 16.57 -22.53
CA ILE A 505 -14.39 15.67 -23.68
C ILE A 505 -13.09 14.87 -23.61
N ALA A 506 -13.20 13.54 -23.55
CA ALA A 506 -12.06 12.64 -23.65
C ALA A 506 -11.40 12.78 -25.04
N CYS A 507 -10.07 12.68 -25.14
CA CYS A 507 -9.35 13.01 -26.37
C CYS A 507 -9.66 12.07 -27.55
#